data_AF-A0A376DFH0-F1
#
_entry.id   AF-A0A376DFH0-F1
#
_cell.length_a   1.000
_cell.length_b   1.000
_cell.length_c   1.000
_cell.angle_alpha   90.00
_cell.angle_beta   90.00
_cell.angle_gamma   90.00
#
_symmetry.space_group_name_H-M   'P 1'
#
loop_
_entity.id
_entity.type
_entity.pdbx_description
1 polymer ?
#
loop_
_entity_poly.entity_id
_entity_poly.type
_entity_poly.pdbx_seq_one_letter_code
_entity_poly.pdbx_strand_id
1 'polypeptide(L)'
;MASWATRTPAIRDILSVSIAEMGGVLFGLSIGSMSGILCSAWLVKRFGTRNVILVTMSCALIGMMILSLALWLTSPLLFAVGLGVFGASFGSAEVAINVEGAAVEREMNKTVLPMMHGFIAWARWQAQVSGWH
;
A
#
# COMPACT_ATOMS: atom_id res chain seq x y z
N MET A 1 3.30 5.02 8.37
CA MET A 1 1.93 4.53 8.71
C MET A 1 1.42 5.00 10.06
N ALA A 2 2.27 5.23 11.08
CA ALA A 2 1.84 5.80 12.37
C ALA A 2 1.05 7.12 12.21
N SER A 3 1.49 8.01 11.31
CA SER A 3 0.78 9.26 10.98
C SER A 3 -0.61 9.07 10.32
N TRP A 4 -0.87 7.92 9.69
CA TRP A 4 -2.17 7.66 9.07
C TRP A 4 -3.19 7.14 10.09
N ALA A 5 -2.76 6.25 10.99
CA ALA A 5 -3.63 5.70 12.05
C ALA A 5 -4.18 6.81 12.97
N THR A 6 -3.38 7.84 13.25
CA THR A 6 -3.83 9.00 14.04
C THR A 6 -4.76 9.94 13.27
N ARG A 7 -4.76 9.89 11.93
CA ARG A 7 -5.65 10.68 11.06
C ARG A 7 -6.96 9.97 10.72
N THR A 8 -7.07 8.67 10.98
CA THR A 8 -8.29 7.89 10.72
C THR A 8 -9.54 8.49 11.37
N PRO A 9 -9.52 8.95 12.65
CA PRO A 9 -10.69 9.61 13.25
C PRO A 9 -11.07 10.90 12.53
N ALA A 10 -10.09 11.75 12.20
CA ALA A 10 -10.33 13.00 11.47
C ALA A 10 -10.91 12.75 10.06
N ILE A 11 -10.42 11.71 9.36
CA ILE A 11 -10.95 11.32 8.04
C ILE A 11 -12.40 10.85 8.16
N ARG A 12 -12.71 10.01 9.16
CA ARG A 12 -14.08 9.57 9.44
C ARG A 12 -15.00 10.77 9.66
N ASP A 13 -14.55 11.73 10.47
CA ASP A 13 -15.32 12.92 10.81
C ASP A 13 -15.53 13.82 9.56
N ILE A 14 -14.51 14.01 8.73
CA ILE A 14 -14.65 14.71 7.43
C ILE A 14 -15.67 14.00 6.54
N LEU A 15 -15.57 12.67 6.40
CA LEU A 15 -16.48 11.88 5.58
C LEU A 15 -17.89 11.75 6.19
N SER A 16 -18.09 12.24 7.42
CA SER A 16 -19.36 12.18 8.15
C SER A 16 -19.94 10.77 8.26
N VAL A 17 -19.08 9.77 8.42
CA VAL A 17 -19.48 8.35 8.51
C VAL A 17 -19.40 7.82 9.94
N SER A 18 -20.28 6.88 10.27
CA SER A 18 -20.22 6.14 11.53
C SER A 18 -18.99 5.23 11.60
N ILE A 19 -18.69 4.71 12.80
CA ILE A 19 -17.59 3.75 13.00
C ILE A 19 -17.81 2.48 12.16
N ALA A 20 -19.04 2.00 12.09
CA ALA A 20 -19.39 0.80 11.31
C ALA A 20 -19.16 1.03 9.80
N GLU A 21 -19.61 2.17 9.28
CA GLU A 21 -19.41 2.54 7.88
C GLU A 21 -17.93 2.76 7.55
N MET A 22 -17.17 3.36 8.47
CA MET A 22 -15.71 3.49 8.32
C MET A 22 -15.03 2.12 8.19
N GLY A 23 -15.50 1.11 8.92
CA GLY A 23 -15.06 -0.28 8.73
C GLY A 23 -15.30 -0.80 7.31
N GLY A 24 -16.46 -0.49 6.74
CA GLY A 24 -16.78 -0.80 5.33
C GLY A 24 -15.88 -0.06 4.33
N VAL A 25 -15.59 1.22 4.58
CA VAL A 25 -14.65 2.01 3.77
C VAL A 25 -13.25 1.39 3.79
N LEU A 26 -12.76 1.02 4.97
CA LEU A 26 -11.45 0.37 5.15
C LEU A 26 -11.40 -1.02 4.50
N PHE A 27 -12.54 -1.69 4.34
CA PHE A 27 -12.61 -2.95 3.61
C PHE A 27 -12.16 -2.82 2.15
N GLY A 28 -12.33 -1.63 1.55
CA GLY A 28 -11.79 -1.31 0.23
C GLY A 28 -10.27 -1.52 0.15
N LEU A 29 -9.52 -1.11 1.17
CA LEU A 29 -8.07 -1.34 1.25
C LEU A 29 -7.74 -2.83 1.25
N SER A 30 -8.47 -3.62 2.04
CA SER A 30 -8.27 -5.07 2.15
C SER A 30 -8.55 -5.79 0.83
N ILE A 31 -9.69 -5.50 0.19
CA ILE A 31 -10.04 -6.07 -1.13
C ILE A 31 -8.98 -5.70 -2.15
N GLY A 32 -8.60 -4.42 -2.21
CA GLY A 32 -7.59 -3.92 -3.12
C GLY A 32 -6.27 -4.66 -2.95
N SER A 33 -5.74 -4.67 -1.73
CA SER A 33 -4.47 -5.34 -1.40
C SER A 33 -4.49 -6.82 -1.79
N MET A 34 -5.55 -7.54 -1.41
CA MET A 34 -5.67 -8.97 -1.73
C MET A 34 -5.73 -9.20 -3.24
N SER A 35 -6.46 -8.36 -3.98
CA SER A 35 -6.53 -8.42 -5.43
C SER A 35 -5.15 -8.19 -6.07
N GLY A 36 -4.39 -7.21 -5.56
CA GLY A 36 -3.02 -6.92 -6.00
C GLY A 36 -2.05 -8.07 -5.75
N ILE A 37 -2.11 -8.69 -4.58
CA ILE A 37 -1.29 -9.86 -4.23
C ILE A 37 -1.60 -11.03 -5.18
N LEU A 38 -2.88 -11.35 -5.36
CA LEU A 38 -3.32 -12.49 -6.17
C LEU A 38 -2.95 -12.34 -7.65
N CYS A 39 -3.00 -11.13 -8.21
CA CYS A 39 -2.66 -10.90 -9.62
C CYS A 39 -1.16 -10.70 -9.86
N SER A 40 -0.37 -10.38 -8.82
CA SER A 40 1.04 -9.99 -8.98
C SER A 40 1.90 -11.06 -9.63
N ALA A 41 1.75 -12.33 -9.25
CA ALA A 41 2.55 -13.41 -9.84
C ALA A 41 2.34 -13.52 -11.36
N TRP A 42 1.10 -13.37 -11.82
CA TRP A 42 0.77 -13.35 -13.25
C TRP A 42 1.34 -12.11 -13.94
N LEU A 43 1.20 -10.93 -13.33
CA LEU A 43 1.73 -9.67 -13.84
C LEU A 43 3.25 -9.71 -13.99
N VAL A 44 3.96 -10.19 -12.97
CA VAL A 44 5.42 -10.32 -12.97
C VAL A 44 5.88 -11.29 -14.04
N LYS A 45 5.20 -12.44 -14.17
CA LYS A 45 5.51 -13.42 -15.24
C LYS A 45 5.33 -12.82 -16.63
N ARG A 46 4.32 -11.97 -16.83
CA ARG A 46 3.96 -11.42 -18.14
C ARG A 46 4.79 -10.19 -18.53
N PHE A 47 5.05 -9.29 -17.58
CA PHE A 47 5.59 -7.94 -17.83
C PHE A 47 6.98 -7.72 -17.22
N GLY A 48 7.46 -8.65 -16.40
CA GLY A 48 8.69 -8.51 -15.63
C GLY A 48 8.50 -7.70 -14.34
N THR A 49 9.32 -7.99 -13.34
CA THR A 49 9.34 -7.34 -12.02
C THR A 49 9.49 -5.82 -12.13
N ARG A 50 10.47 -5.32 -12.89
CA ARG A 50 10.76 -3.89 -13.03
C ARG A 50 9.55 -3.08 -13.50
N ASN A 51 8.87 -3.53 -14.55
CA ASN A 51 7.71 -2.83 -15.09
C ASN A 51 6.53 -2.88 -14.12
N VAL A 52 6.29 -4.03 -13.47
CA VAL A 52 5.24 -4.17 -12.47
C VAL A 52 5.47 -3.21 -11.31
N ILE A 53 6.71 -3.09 -10.81
CA ILE A 53 7.05 -2.15 -9.74
C ILE A 53 6.76 -0.69 -10.18
N LEU A 54 7.18 -0.27 -11.37
CA LEU A 54 6.95 1.09 -11.86
C LEU A 54 5.45 1.42 -12.02
N VAL A 55 4.70 0.49 -12.61
CA VAL A 55 3.25 0.66 -12.81
C VAL A 55 2.52 0.70 -11.48
N THR A 56 2.82 -0.22 -10.57
CA THR A 56 2.19 -0.25 -9.25
C THR A 56 2.52 1.00 -8.43
N MET A 57 3.75 1.52 -8.48
CA MET A 57 4.07 2.80 -7.84
C MET A 57 3.30 3.98 -8.44
N SER A 58 3.11 3.98 -9.77
CA SER A 58 2.30 5.00 -10.45
C SER A 58 0.82 4.91 -10.05
N CYS A 59 0.27 3.69 -9.97
CA CYS A 59 -1.08 3.44 -9.48
C CYS A 59 -1.24 3.86 -8.00
N ALA A 60 -0.22 3.73 -7.18
CA ALA A 60 -0.26 4.21 -5.79
C ALA A 60 -0.42 5.73 -5.73
N LEU A 61 0.27 6.49 -6.59
CA LEU A 61 0.10 7.95 -6.71
C LEU A 61 -1.32 8.31 -7.16
N ILE A 62 -1.88 7.57 -8.12
CA ILE A 62 -3.27 7.73 -8.55
C ILE A 62 -4.24 7.46 -7.40
N GLY A 63 -4.03 6.37 -6.65
CA GLY A 63 -4.81 6.07 -5.45
C GLY A 63 -4.78 7.22 -4.43
N MET A 64 -3.60 7.79 -4.18
CA MET A 64 -3.46 8.97 -3.31
C MET A 64 -4.22 10.19 -3.83
N MET A 65 -4.19 10.47 -5.13
CA MET A 65 -4.98 11.56 -5.72
C MET A 65 -6.49 11.33 -5.57
N ILE A 66 -6.96 10.10 -5.75
CA ILE A 66 -8.36 9.73 -5.54
C ILE A 66 -8.76 9.92 -4.07
N LEU A 67 -7.90 9.52 -3.12
CA LEU A 67 -8.14 9.74 -1.69
C LEU A 67 -8.26 11.23 -1.35
N SER A 68 -7.36 12.06 -1.87
CA SER A 68 -7.41 13.52 -1.68
C SER A 68 -8.70 14.11 -2.26
N LEU A 69 -9.08 13.71 -3.48
CA LEU A 69 -10.32 14.15 -4.12
C LEU A 69 -11.55 13.70 -3.33
N ALA A 70 -11.55 12.47 -2.82
CA ALA A 70 -12.65 11.93 -2.02
C ALA A 70 -12.87 12.71 -0.72
N LEU A 71 -11.81 13.17 -0.06
CA LEU A 71 -11.92 14.03 1.12
C LEU A 71 -12.49 15.41 0.75
N TRP A 72 -12.06 15.97 -0.38
CA TRP A 72 -12.56 17.27 -0.85
C TRP A 72 -14.05 17.24 -1.22
N LEU A 73 -14.50 16.12 -1.79
CA LEU A 73 -15.90 15.86 -2.15
C LEU A 73 -16.73 15.24 -1.01
N THR A 74 -16.12 14.97 0.15
CA THR A 74 -16.79 14.33 1.30
C THR A 74 -17.46 13.00 0.91
N SER A 75 -16.81 12.20 0.05
CA SER A 75 -17.40 10.97 -0.53
C SER A 75 -16.77 9.70 0.03
N PRO A 76 -17.48 8.94 0.90
CA PRO A 76 -16.94 7.72 1.50
C PRO A 76 -16.68 6.61 0.48
N LEU A 77 -17.56 6.48 -0.51
CA LEU A 77 -17.42 5.47 -1.57
C LEU A 77 -16.18 5.73 -2.42
N LEU A 78 -15.96 7.00 -2.83
CA LEU A 78 -14.77 7.36 -3.59
C LEU A 78 -13.50 7.15 -2.76
N PHE A 79 -13.58 7.41 -1.45
CA PHE A 79 -12.48 7.14 -0.52
C PHE A 79 -12.16 5.63 -0.45
N ALA A 80 -13.18 4.77 -0.37
CA ALA A 80 -13.02 3.31 -0.40
C ALA A 80 -12.38 2.83 -1.72
N VAL A 81 -12.77 3.40 -2.86
CA VAL A 81 -12.13 3.12 -4.17
C VAL A 81 -10.67 3.56 -4.18
N GLY A 82 -10.36 4.76 -3.69
CA GLY A 82 -8.99 5.25 -3.55
C GLY A 82 -8.13 4.32 -2.69
N LEU A 83 -8.67 3.85 -1.57
CA LEU A 83 -8.04 2.86 -0.69
C LEU A 83 -7.82 1.53 -1.42
N GLY A 84 -8.79 1.09 -2.22
CA GLY A 84 -8.66 -0.15 -3.01
C GLY A 84 -7.55 -0.06 -4.06
N VAL A 85 -7.48 1.04 -4.82
CA VAL A 85 -6.41 1.26 -5.81
C VAL A 85 -5.05 1.34 -5.11
N PHE A 86 -4.97 2.09 -4.02
CA PHE A 86 -3.74 2.21 -3.23
C PHE A 86 -3.30 0.85 -2.66
N GLY A 87 -4.24 0.08 -2.10
CA GLY A 87 -4.00 -1.26 -1.57
C GLY A 87 -3.51 -2.22 -2.64
N ALA A 88 -4.19 -2.29 -3.79
CA ALA A 88 -3.81 -3.18 -4.90
C ALA A 88 -2.41 -2.87 -5.43
N SER A 89 -2.08 -1.59 -5.50
CA SER A 89 -0.76 -1.11 -5.87
C SER A 89 0.31 -1.63 -4.92
N PHE A 90 0.13 -1.41 -3.61
CA PHE A 90 1.08 -1.87 -2.60
C PHE A 90 1.20 -3.40 -2.54
N GLY A 91 0.08 -4.12 -2.54
CA GLY A 91 0.07 -5.57 -2.49
C GLY A 91 0.79 -6.20 -3.69
N SER A 92 0.56 -5.66 -4.90
CA SER A 92 1.26 -6.15 -6.09
C SER A 92 2.74 -5.78 -6.10
N ALA A 93 3.09 -4.56 -5.67
CA ALA A 93 4.47 -4.10 -5.61
C ALA A 93 5.32 -4.93 -4.63
N GLU A 94 4.79 -5.24 -3.46
CA GLU A 94 5.50 -6.03 -2.43
C GLU A 94 5.89 -7.41 -2.96
N VAL A 95 4.96 -8.11 -3.61
CA VAL A 95 5.24 -9.40 -4.25
C VAL A 95 6.29 -9.24 -5.36
N ALA A 96 6.18 -8.22 -6.20
CA ALA A 96 7.13 -8.00 -7.30
C ALA A 96 8.55 -7.68 -6.79
N ILE A 97 8.67 -6.88 -5.73
CA ILE A 97 9.94 -6.57 -5.06
C ILE A 97 10.55 -7.82 -4.44
N ASN A 98 9.75 -8.66 -3.79
CA ASN A 98 10.23 -9.91 -3.20
C ASN A 98 10.73 -10.89 -4.26
N VAL A 99 10.04 -10.98 -5.41
CA VAL A 99 10.48 -11.79 -6.56
C VAL A 99 11.79 -11.26 -7.12
N GLU A 100 11.93 -9.94 -7.28
CA GLU A 100 13.18 -9.33 -7.75
C GLU A 100 14.33 -9.56 -6.76
N GLY A 101 14.09 -9.38 -5.46
CA GLY A 101 15.09 -9.63 -4.42
C GLY A 101 15.58 -11.08 -4.44
N ALA A 102 14.67 -12.04 -4.59
CA ALA A 102 15.04 -13.46 -4.72
C ALA A 102 15.85 -13.76 -6.00
N ALA A 103 15.60 -13.05 -7.10
CA ALA A 103 16.40 -13.18 -8.31
C ALA A 103 17.84 -12.65 -8.08
N VAL A 104 17.97 -11.48 -7.45
CA VAL A 104 19.27 -10.88 -7.10
C VAL A 104 20.06 -11.78 -6.14
N GLU A 105 19.42 -12.37 -5.13
CA GLU A 105 20.08 -13.33 -4.21
C GLU A 105 20.69 -14.51 -4.96
N ARG A 106 19.98 -15.05 -5.95
CA ARG A 106 20.47 -16.18 -6.76
C ARG A 106 21.66 -15.81 -7.62
N GLU A 107 21.68 -14.60 -8.18
CA GLU A 107 22.82 -14.10 -8.96
C GLU A 107 24.04 -13.79 -8.08
N MET A 108 23.81 -13.23 -6.88
CA MET A 108 24.87 -12.88 -5.93
C MET A 108 25.37 -14.06 -5.08
N ASN A 109 24.62 -15.16 -5.05
CA ASN A 109 24.85 -16.33 -4.21
C ASN A 109 24.99 -15.97 -2.70
N LYS A 110 24.20 -14.97 -2.27
CA LYS A 110 24.17 -14.41 -0.90
C LYS A 110 22.75 -14.09 -0.50
N THR A 111 22.42 -14.30 0.78
CA THR A 111 21.12 -13.93 1.35
C THR A 111 21.11 -12.46 1.75
N VAL A 112 20.26 -11.65 1.10
CA VAL A 112 20.09 -10.21 1.32
C VAL A 112 18.64 -9.81 1.67
N LEU A 113 17.64 -10.65 1.38
CA LEU A 113 16.24 -10.46 1.78
C LEU A 113 16.06 -10.23 3.29
N PRO A 114 16.77 -10.95 4.20
CA PRO A 114 16.67 -10.67 5.64
C PRO A 114 17.16 -9.26 6.01
N MET A 115 18.20 -8.74 5.35
CA MET A 115 18.65 -7.36 5.56
C MET A 115 17.64 -6.34 5.05
N MET A 116 17.01 -6.59 3.90
CA MET A 116 15.96 -5.72 3.37
C MET A 116 14.77 -5.64 4.34
N HIS A 117 14.29 -6.77 4.87
CA HIS A 117 13.26 -6.80 5.90
C HIS A 117 13.70 -6.11 7.20
N GLY A 118 14.98 -6.25 7.58
CA GLY A 118 15.58 -5.53 8.70
C GLY A 118 15.52 -4.01 8.53
N PHE A 119 15.82 -3.50 7.34
CA PHE A 119 15.74 -2.06 7.05
C PHE A 119 14.29 -1.55 7.10
N ILE A 120 13.33 -2.35 6.61
CA ILE A 120 11.90 -2.01 6.72
C ILE A 120 11.46 -2.00 8.19
N ALA A 121 11.90 -2.96 9.00
CA ALA A 121 11.61 -2.99 10.42
C ALA A 121 12.20 -1.78 11.17
N TRP A 122 13.45 -1.42 10.84
CA TRP A 122 14.10 -0.23 11.38
C TRP A 122 13.41 1.07 10.97
N ALA A 123 13.04 1.22 9.69
CA ALA A 123 12.28 2.38 9.21
C ALA A 123 10.91 2.50 9.91
N ARG A 124 10.24 1.37 10.17
CA ARG A 124 9.00 1.35 10.97
C ARG A 124 9.24 1.80 12.41
N TRP A 125 10.31 1.32 13.04
CA TRP A 125 10.69 1.74 14.39
C TRP A 125 11.00 3.24 14.45
N GLN A 126 11.78 3.76 13.49
CA GLN A 126 12.06 5.19 13.39
C GLN A 126 10.79 6.03 13.25
N ALA A 127 9.83 5.61 12.41
CA ALA A 127 8.57 6.33 12.24
C ALA A 127 7.68 6.33 13.51
N GLN A 128 7.87 5.37 14.41
CA GLN A 128 7.21 5.35 15.72
C GLN A 128 7.92 6.26 16.73
N VAL A 129 9.25 6.26 16.70
CA VAL A 129 10.08 7.07 17.61
C VAL A 129 10.11 8.55 17.20
N SER A 130 9.99 8.87 15.91
CA SER A 130 9.91 10.25 15.40
C SER A 130 8.53 10.90 15.56
N GLY A 131 7.55 10.19 16.14
CA GLY A 131 6.22 10.74 16.48
C GLY A 131 6.22 11.63 17.72
N TRP A 132 7.38 12.10 18.17
CA TRP A 132 7.51 13.10 19.22
C TRP A 132 7.53 14.50 18.58
N HIS A 133 6.39 15.19 18.77
CA HIS A 133 6.07 16.62 18.76
C HIS A 133 4.76 16.90 18.00
#